data_AF-A0AAE4Q9E9-F1
#
_entry.id   AF-A0AAE4Q9E9-F1
#
_cell.length_a   1.000
_cell.length_b   1.000
_cell.length_c   1.000
_cell.angle_alpha   90.00
_cell.angle_beta   90.00
_cell.angle_gamma   90.00
#
_symmetry.space_group_name_H-M   'P 1'
#
loop_
_entity.id
_entity.type
_entity.pdbx_description
1 polymer ?
#
loop_
_entity_poly.entity_id
_entity_poly.type
_entity_poly.pdbx_seq_one_letter_code
_entity_poly.pdbx_strand_id
1 'polypeptide(L)'
;MSNVNKMTISNWEKGKNTPNQKHYDSLLSLFEVKADYFRPEHRLLVPFNQLLPTNAGTGYSYFGDGNFDVVFYDEQLDYDFASWVFGDSMEPTYLNGEVVLIKQDSFDYDGAIYAVEWDGQTYIKKVYREEDGLRLVSLNKKYSDKFAPYDEEPRIIGKIIANFMPLEV
;
A
#
# COMPACT_ATOMS: atom_id res chain seq x y z
N MET A 1 -22.84 20.44 18.24
CA MET A 1 -23.83 20.23 17.16
C MET A 1 -23.69 21.34 16.15
N SER A 2 -23.13 21.06 14.97
CA SER A 2 -22.97 22.07 13.93
C SER A 2 -24.34 22.56 13.45
N ASN A 3 -24.52 23.87 13.37
CA ASN A 3 -25.81 24.51 13.08
C ASN A 3 -26.13 24.49 11.57
N VAL A 4 -25.92 23.34 10.92
CA VAL A 4 -26.04 23.16 9.47
C VAL A 4 -27.42 22.57 9.16
N ASN A 5 -28.16 23.23 8.26
CA ASN A 5 -29.44 22.74 7.77
C ASN A 5 -29.28 21.40 7.01
N LYS A 6 -30.16 20.43 7.27
CA LYS A 6 -30.21 19.13 6.56
C LYS A 6 -30.23 19.25 5.03
N MET A 7 -30.89 20.28 4.49
CA MET A 7 -30.91 20.55 3.04
C MET A 7 -29.50 20.88 2.52
N THR A 8 -28.71 21.63 3.30
CA THR A 8 -27.33 21.98 2.97
C THR A 8 -26.44 20.74 2.98
N ILE A 9 -26.59 19.87 3.98
CA ILE A 9 -25.88 18.59 4.05
C ILE A 9 -26.20 17.71 2.83
N SER A 10 -27.48 17.58 2.46
CA SER A 10 -27.89 16.79 1.28
C SER A 10 -27.33 17.34 -0.04
N ASN A 11 -27.13 18.64 -0.15
CA ASN A 11 -26.50 19.23 -1.33
C ASN A 11 -24.99 18.95 -1.38
N TRP A 12 -24.31 18.89 -0.23
CA TRP A 12 -22.91 18.46 -0.13
C TRP A 12 -22.75 16.99 -0.51
N GLU A 13 -23.59 16.09 0.02
CA GLU A 13 -23.57 14.65 -0.31
C GLU A 13 -23.79 14.38 -1.81
N LYS A 14 -24.55 15.26 -2.49
CA LYS A 14 -24.83 15.18 -3.93
C LYS A 14 -23.83 15.93 -4.80
N GLY A 15 -22.77 16.52 -4.20
CA GLY A 15 -21.75 17.28 -4.90
C GLY A 15 -22.24 18.58 -5.56
N LYS A 16 -23.40 19.11 -5.16
CA LYS A 16 -23.97 20.34 -5.75
C LYS A 16 -23.26 21.60 -5.28
N ASN A 17 -22.68 21.56 -4.09
CA ASN A 17 -21.85 22.61 -3.50
C ASN A 17 -20.91 21.97 -2.46
N THR A 18 -19.93 22.73 -1.97
CA THR A 18 -18.98 22.29 -0.94
C THR A 18 -19.15 23.09 0.36
N PRO A 19 -18.77 22.52 1.53
CA PRO A 19 -18.74 23.26 2.78
C PRO A 19 -17.78 24.46 2.69
N ASN A 20 -18.13 25.59 3.32
CA ASN A 20 -17.17 26.67 3.57
C ASN A 20 -16.24 26.32 4.73
N GLN A 21 -15.19 27.10 4.96
CA GLN A 21 -14.18 26.82 6.00
C GLN A 21 -14.78 26.55 7.38
N LYS A 22 -15.73 27.38 7.84
CA LYS A 22 -16.37 27.23 9.15
C LYS A 22 -17.13 25.90 9.29
N HIS A 23 -17.85 25.49 8.23
CA HIS A 23 -18.55 24.22 8.22
C HIS A 23 -17.58 23.05 8.08
N TYR A 24 -16.51 23.21 7.30
CA TYR A 24 -15.43 22.24 7.19
C TYR A 24 -14.80 21.98 8.56
N ASP A 25 -14.39 23.02 9.28
CA ASP A 25 -13.83 22.93 10.65
C ASP A 25 -14.80 22.25 11.63
N SER A 26 -16.10 22.51 11.47
CA SER A 26 -17.14 21.87 12.28
C SER A 26 -17.30 20.38 11.96
N LEU A 27 -17.11 19.98 10.70
CA LEU A 27 -17.13 18.57 10.29
C LEU A 27 -15.90 17.85 10.82
N LEU A 28 -14.71 18.44 10.67
CA LEU A 28 -13.46 17.91 11.24
C LEU A 28 -13.58 17.65 12.74
N SER A 29 -14.07 18.64 13.49
CA SER A 29 -14.27 18.51 14.94
C SER A 29 -15.37 17.52 15.31
N LEU A 30 -16.40 17.34 14.47
CA LEU A 30 -17.49 16.40 14.74
C LEU A 30 -17.05 14.95 14.54
N PHE A 31 -16.25 14.70 13.51
CA PHE A 31 -15.74 13.38 13.19
C PHE A 31 -14.41 13.07 13.87
N GLU A 32 -13.84 14.02 14.62
CA GLU A 32 -12.55 13.89 15.32
C GLU A 32 -11.37 13.62 14.36
N VAL A 33 -11.42 14.20 13.16
CA VAL A 33 -10.43 13.98 12.09
C VAL A 33 -9.59 15.23 11.80
N LYS A 34 -8.40 15.03 11.22
CA LYS A 34 -7.45 16.09 10.86
C LYS A 34 -7.91 16.90 9.64
N ALA A 35 -7.39 18.13 9.49
CA ALA A 35 -7.85 19.10 8.50
C ALA A 35 -7.68 18.70 7.03
N ASP A 36 -6.88 17.68 6.79
CA ASP A 36 -6.65 17.05 5.50
C ASP A 36 -7.67 15.94 5.18
N TYR A 37 -8.38 15.38 6.16
CA TYR A 37 -9.26 14.21 5.99
C TYR A 37 -10.24 14.23 4.80
N PHE A 38 -10.88 15.37 4.51
CA PHE A 38 -11.89 15.49 3.43
C PHE A 38 -11.32 16.03 2.12
N ARG A 39 -9.99 16.19 2.02
CA ARG A 39 -9.37 16.67 0.80
C ARG A 39 -9.48 15.60 -0.30
N PRO A 40 -10.02 15.96 -1.48
CA PRO A 40 -10.23 15.02 -2.59
C PRO A 40 -8.92 14.48 -3.19
N GLU A 41 -7.78 15.10 -2.88
CA GLU A 41 -6.45 14.58 -3.23
C GLU A 41 -6.07 13.29 -2.50
N HIS A 42 -6.67 12.97 -1.34
CA HIS A 42 -6.38 11.70 -0.65
C HIS A 42 -7.20 10.58 -1.26
N ARG A 43 -6.51 9.62 -1.87
CA ARG A 43 -7.13 8.41 -2.39
C ARG A 43 -7.33 7.45 -1.22
N LEU A 44 -8.55 6.93 -1.07
CA LEU A 44 -8.82 5.80 -0.17
C LEU A 44 -8.03 4.60 -0.70
N LEU A 45 -7.03 4.15 0.06
CA LEU A 45 -6.27 2.95 -0.25
C LEU A 45 -6.86 1.76 0.49
N VAL A 46 -6.82 0.61 -0.17
CA VAL A 46 -7.21 -0.68 0.40
C VAL A 46 -6.01 -1.61 0.28
N PRO A 47 -5.08 -1.59 1.25
CA PRO A 47 -3.91 -2.45 1.24
C PRO A 47 -4.30 -3.90 1.53
N PHE A 48 -3.62 -4.82 0.87
CA PHE A 48 -3.80 -6.25 1.09
C PHE A 48 -2.86 -6.75 2.19
N ASN A 49 -3.40 -7.55 3.11
CA ASN A 49 -2.62 -8.25 4.13
C ASN A 49 -1.71 -9.32 3.52
N GLN A 50 -2.15 -9.97 2.45
CA GLN A 50 -1.38 -10.95 1.69
C GLN A 50 -1.68 -10.81 0.20
N LEU A 51 -0.65 -10.93 -0.63
CA LEU A 51 -0.78 -10.93 -2.08
C LEU A 51 -0.87 -12.39 -2.55
N LEU A 52 -2.08 -12.87 -2.81
CA LEU A 52 -2.33 -14.24 -3.28
C LEU A 52 -2.60 -14.25 -4.79
N PRO A 53 -1.98 -15.15 -5.58
CA PRO A 53 -2.27 -15.27 -6.99
C PRO A 53 -3.70 -15.80 -7.22
N THR A 54 -4.46 -15.10 -8.07
CA THR A 54 -5.75 -15.59 -8.59
C THR A 54 -5.68 -15.74 -10.11
N ASN A 55 -6.17 -16.88 -10.61
CA ASN A 55 -6.21 -17.19 -12.04
C ASN A 55 -7.39 -16.48 -12.71
N ALA A 56 -7.12 -15.33 -13.34
CA ALA A 56 -8.12 -14.59 -14.12
C ALA A 56 -7.78 -14.67 -15.63
N GLY A 57 -8.02 -15.83 -16.24
CA GLY A 57 -8.27 -16.04 -17.69
C GLY A 57 -7.22 -15.65 -18.75
N THR A 58 -6.31 -14.71 -18.48
CA THR A 58 -5.24 -14.21 -19.37
C THR A 58 -4.10 -13.52 -18.60
N GLY A 59 -4.15 -13.48 -17.27
CA GLY A 59 -3.13 -12.95 -16.38
C GLY A 59 -3.50 -13.27 -14.93
N TYR A 60 -2.54 -13.10 -14.02
CA TYR A 60 -2.78 -13.30 -12.59
C TYR A 60 -3.16 -11.97 -11.94
N SER A 61 -4.20 -11.95 -11.12
CA SER A 61 -4.54 -10.81 -10.24
C SER A 61 -4.21 -11.18 -8.79
N TYR A 62 -3.78 -10.21 -7.97
CA TYR A 62 -3.55 -10.44 -6.55
C TYR A 62 -4.73 -9.94 -5.73
N PHE A 63 -5.40 -10.82 -4.98
CA PHE A 63 -6.47 -10.47 -4.06
C PHE A 63 -6.26 -11.21 -2.74
N GLY A 64 -6.05 -10.48 -1.65
CA GLY A 64 -5.97 -11.06 -0.29
C GLY A 64 -7.36 -11.32 0.28
N ASP A 65 -7.52 -12.43 0.99
CA ASP A 65 -8.71 -12.81 1.74
C ASP A 65 -8.66 -12.26 3.17
N GLY A 66 -9.00 -10.98 3.36
CA GLY A 66 -9.42 -10.50 4.69
C GLY A 66 -8.81 -9.20 5.16
N ASN A 67 -9.68 -8.44 5.86
CA ASN A 67 -9.49 -7.15 6.52
C ASN A 67 -8.79 -6.09 5.68
N PHE A 68 -9.63 -5.24 5.10
CA PHE A 68 -9.26 -4.01 4.43
C PHE A 68 -9.26 -2.87 5.46
N ASP A 69 -8.14 -2.19 5.60
CA ASP A 69 -8.10 -0.90 6.30
C ASP A 69 -8.09 0.23 5.29
N VAL A 70 -8.86 1.28 5.55
CA VAL A 70 -8.87 2.47 4.70
C VAL A 70 -7.72 3.37 5.15
N VAL A 71 -6.73 3.58 4.29
CA VAL A 71 -5.56 4.40 4.62
C VAL A 71 -5.38 5.57 3.64
N PHE A 72 -4.87 6.69 4.16
CA PHE A 72 -4.69 7.95 3.41
C PHE A 72 -3.28 8.04 2.84
N TYR A 73 -3.17 8.50 1.59
CA TYR A 73 -1.88 8.80 0.94
C TYR A 73 -1.97 10.08 0.11
N ASP A 74 -0.98 10.96 0.27
CA ASP A 74 -1.01 12.36 -0.19
C ASP A 74 -0.45 12.57 -1.60
N GLU A 75 0.24 11.57 -2.17
CA GLU A 75 0.90 11.71 -3.47
C GLU A 75 0.17 10.92 -4.56
N GLN A 76 0.04 11.56 -5.74
CA GLN A 76 -0.53 10.96 -6.93
C GLN A 76 0.50 10.06 -7.62
N LEU A 77 0.89 8.97 -6.95
CA LEU A 77 1.75 7.95 -7.53
C LEU A 77 0.91 6.99 -8.37
N ASP A 78 1.41 6.66 -9.56
CA ASP A 78 0.90 5.56 -10.35
C ASP A 78 1.42 4.25 -9.73
N TYR A 79 0.56 3.53 -8.99
CA TYR A 79 0.83 2.24 -8.38
C TYR A 79 -0.30 1.26 -8.71
N ASP A 80 0.00 -0.04 -8.70
CA ASP A 80 -0.95 -1.10 -9.05
C ASP A 80 -1.49 -1.81 -7.80
N PHE A 81 -0.67 -1.97 -6.75
CA PHE A 81 -1.04 -2.64 -5.50
C PHE A 81 -0.52 -1.92 -4.26
N ALA A 82 -1.15 -2.19 -3.12
CA ALA A 82 -0.65 -1.79 -1.81
C ALA A 82 -0.62 -3.02 -0.88
N SER A 83 0.41 -3.14 -0.04
CA SER A 83 0.53 -4.26 0.90
C SER A 83 1.18 -3.82 2.21
N TRP A 84 0.79 -4.46 3.31
CA TRP A 84 1.39 -4.22 4.61
C TRP A 84 2.80 -4.80 4.72
N VAL A 85 3.66 -4.10 5.43
CA VAL A 85 4.98 -4.56 5.82
C VAL A 85 4.87 -5.28 7.15
N PHE A 86 5.20 -6.57 7.15
CA PHE A 86 5.30 -7.39 8.36
C PHE A 86 6.75 -7.76 8.66
N GLY A 87 7.15 -7.57 9.92
CA GLY A 87 8.50 -7.84 10.43
C GLY A 87 9.50 -6.69 10.19
N ASP A 88 10.69 -6.81 10.77
CA ASP A 88 11.73 -5.78 10.79
C ASP A 88 12.85 -6.01 9.75
N SER A 89 12.71 -7.00 8.87
CA SER A 89 13.78 -7.40 7.93
C SER A 89 14.19 -6.30 6.92
N MET A 90 13.33 -5.30 6.72
CA MET A 90 13.56 -4.18 5.81
C MET A 90 13.76 -2.85 6.54
N GLU A 91 13.91 -2.88 7.87
CA GLU A 91 14.29 -1.72 8.66
C GLU A 91 15.72 -1.26 8.36
N PRO A 92 16.02 0.05 8.49
CA PRO A 92 15.13 1.11 9.01
C PRO A 92 14.26 1.79 7.94
N THR A 93 14.33 1.36 6.68
CA THR A 93 13.67 2.05 5.57
C THR A 93 12.19 1.70 5.45
N TYR A 94 11.84 0.43 5.69
CA TYR A 94 10.47 -0.05 5.70
C TYR A 94 10.18 -0.63 7.08
N LEU A 95 9.36 0.06 7.85
CA LEU A 95 9.05 -0.29 9.22
C LEU A 95 7.91 -1.30 9.27
N ASN A 96 7.93 -2.17 10.28
CA ASN A 96 6.80 -3.04 10.56
C ASN A 96 5.53 -2.20 10.82
N GLY A 97 4.45 -2.52 10.10
CA GLY A 97 3.18 -1.78 10.18
C GLY A 97 3.08 -0.62 9.19
N GLU A 98 4.04 -0.43 8.28
CA GLU A 98 3.86 0.47 7.14
C GLU A 98 3.10 -0.22 6.01
N VAL A 99 2.59 0.60 5.08
CA VAL A 99 2.05 0.15 3.80
C VAL A 99 3.04 0.51 2.71
N VAL A 100 3.35 -0.44 1.84
CA VAL A 100 4.15 -0.22 0.62
C VAL A 100 3.26 -0.14 -0.61
N LEU A 101 3.63 0.74 -1.54
CA LEU A 101 3.02 0.88 -2.85
C LEU A 101 3.86 0.16 -3.91
N ILE A 102 3.21 -0.65 -4.75
CA ILE A 102 3.85 -1.60 -5.66
C ILE A 102 3.45 -1.26 -7.10
N LYS A 103 4.44 -1.20 -8.01
CA LYS A 103 4.25 -1.07 -9.46
C LYS A 103 4.72 -2.33 -10.18
N GLN A 104 3.85 -2.96 -10.96
CA GLN A 104 4.10 -4.22 -11.65
C GLN A 104 5.03 -4.05 -12.87
N ASP A 105 4.91 -2.95 -13.62
CA ASP A 105 5.61 -2.80 -14.91
C ASP A 105 7.00 -2.13 -14.84
N SER A 106 7.55 -1.92 -13.66
CA SER A 106 8.85 -1.24 -13.47
C SER A 106 9.91 -2.20 -12.92
N PHE A 107 10.52 -3.00 -13.78
CA PHE A 107 11.54 -3.95 -13.36
C PHE A 107 12.97 -3.49 -13.68
N ASP A 108 13.54 -2.72 -12.76
CA ASP A 108 14.98 -2.47 -12.67
C ASP A 108 15.61 -3.59 -11.83
N TYR A 109 15.94 -4.72 -12.46
CA TYR A 109 16.25 -5.97 -11.74
C TYR A 109 17.52 -5.94 -10.87
N ASP A 110 18.32 -4.88 -10.94
CA ASP A 110 19.54 -4.72 -10.14
C ASP A 110 19.32 -3.81 -8.92
N GLY A 111 19.12 -4.45 -7.76
CA GLY A 111 19.25 -3.80 -6.46
C GLY A 111 18.10 -2.87 -6.07
N ALA A 112 16.98 -2.89 -6.79
CA ALA A 112 15.73 -2.29 -6.31
C ALA A 112 15.02 -3.17 -5.29
N ILE A 113 14.05 -2.59 -4.59
CA ILE A 113 13.21 -3.30 -3.62
C ILE A 113 11.97 -3.82 -4.34
N TYR A 114 11.67 -5.10 -4.17
CA TYR A 114 10.51 -5.76 -4.78
C TYR A 114 9.69 -6.52 -3.76
N ALA A 115 8.41 -6.66 -4.06
CA ALA A 115 7.59 -7.72 -3.52
C ALA A 115 7.81 -9.00 -4.36
N VAL A 116 8.15 -10.10 -3.69
CA VAL A 116 8.43 -11.41 -4.31
C VAL A 116 7.58 -12.47 -3.61
N GLU A 117 6.84 -13.24 -4.39
CA GLU A 117 6.18 -14.46 -3.94
C GLU A 117 7.14 -15.64 -4.12
N TRP A 118 7.40 -16.38 -3.04
CA TRP A 118 8.24 -17.57 -3.04
C TRP A 118 7.88 -18.46 -1.84
N ASP A 119 7.87 -19.78 -2.01
CA ASP A 119 7.53 -20.75 -0.95
C ASP A 119 6.17 -20.45 -0.25
N GLY A 120 5.17 -20.02 -1.04
CA GLY A 120 3.84 -19.67 -0.54
C GLY A 120 3.79 -18.42 0.35
N GLN A 121 4.87 -17.62 0.39
CA GLN A 121 4.96 -16.40 1.19
C GLN A 121 5.34 -15.20 0.33
N THR A 122 4.94 -14.01 0.76
CA THR A 122 5.36 -12.75 0.14
C THR A 122 6.50 -12.12 0.93
N TYR A 123 7.55 -11.73 0.22
CA TYR A 123 8.74 -11.09 0.77
C TYR A 123 8.91 -9.70 0.17
N ILE A 124 9.17 -8.70 1.03
CA ILE A 124 9.70 -7.40 0.60
C ILE A 124 11.21 -7.46 0.81
N LYS A 125 11.99 -7.43 -0.29
CA LYS A 125 13.44 -7.61 -0.26
C LYS A 125 14.12 -6.77 -1.32
N LYS A 126 15.40 -6.45 -1.11
CA LYS A 126 16.26 -5.99 -2.19
C LYS A 126 16.61 -7.19 -3.05
N VAL A 127 16.26 -7.16 -4.32
CA VAL A 127 16.38 -8.33 -5.21
C VAL A 127 17.54 -8.15 -6.17
N TYR A 128 18.27 -9.24 -6.35
CA TYR A 128 19.26 -9.42 -7.39
C TYR A 128 18.91 -10.67 -8.20
N ARG A 129 18.90 -10.54 -9.52
CA ARG A 129 18.86 -11.71 -10.39
C ARG A 129 20.24 -12.33 -10.45
N GLU A 130 20.30 -13.63 -10.22
CA GLU A 130 21.48 -14.46 -10.38
C GLU A 130 21.18 -15.56 -11.40
N GLU A 131 22.19 -16.34 -11.77
CA GLU A 131 22.09 -17.37 -12.82
C GLU A 131 21.05 -18.44 -12.47
N ASP A 132 21.05 -18.89 -11.21
CA ASP A 132 20.23 -20.02 -10.74
C ASP A 132 18.98 -19.60 -9.94
N GLY A 133 18.76 -18.29 -9.76
CA GLY A 133 17.63 -17.81 -8.95
C GLY A 133 17.67 -16.33 -8.61
N LEU A 134 16.84 -15.95 -7.64
CA LEU A 134 16.80 -14.61 -7.08
C LEU A 134 17.50 -14.59 -5.71
N ARG A 135 18.49 -13.72 -5.55
CA ARG A 135 19.02 -13.41 -4.22
C ARG A 135 18.22 -12.28 -3.58
N LEU A 136 17.61 -12.60 -2.43
CA LEU A 136 16.74 -11.74 -1.66
C LEU A 136 17.48 -11.22 -0.44
N VAL A 137 17.82 -9.93 -0.47
CA VAL A 137 18.66 -9.27 0.54
C VAL A 137 17.80 -8.42 1.46
N SER A 138 17.96 -8.64 2.76
CA SER A 138 17.36 -7.80 3.80
C SER A 138 18.17 -6.50 3.97
N LEU A 139 17.48 -5.38 4.20
CA LEU A 139 18.18 -4.13 4.56
C LEU A 139 18.69 -4.19 6.00
N ASN A 140 17.93 -4.85 6.87
CA ASN A 140 18.31 -5.11 8.25
C ASN A 140 19.37 -6.23 8.30
N LYS A 141 20.58 -5.87 8.76
CA LYS A 141 21.77 -6.74 8.79
C LYS A 141 21.68 -7.91 9.77
N LYS A 142 20.66 -7.95 10.62
CA LYS A 142 20.37 -9.11 11.49
C LYS A 142 19.97 -10.35 10.68
N TYR A 143 19.47 -10.15 9.47
CA TYR A 143 18.97 -11.20 8.60
C TYR A 143 19.99 -11.55 7.52
N SER A 144 20.22 -12.85 7.33
CA SER A 144 21.00 -13.35 6.19
C SER A 144 20.22 -13.23 4.89
N ASP A 145 20.95 -13.17 3.79
CA ASP A 145 20.39 -13.27 2.45
C ASP A 145 19.64 -14.61 2.29
N LYS A 146 18.54 -14.57 1.54
CA LYS A 146 17.81 -15.76 1.09
C LYS A 146 18.05 -15.94 -0.40
N PHE A 147 18.03 -17.18 -0.87
CA PHE A 147 18.15 -17.50 -2.28
C PHE A 147 16.90 -18.28 -2.69
N ALA A 148 16.19 -17.77 -3.70
CA ALA A 148 14.98 -18.35 -4.25
C ALA A 148 15.33 -18.96 -5.63
N PRO A 149 15.54 -20.27 -5.72
CA PRO A 149 15.92 -20.96 -6.96
C PRO A 149 14.85 -20.83 -8.04
N TYR A 150 15.23 -20.77 -9.32
CA TYR A 150 14.24 -20.65 -10.41
C TYR A 150 13.36 -21.90 -10.60
N ASP A 151 13.83 -23.08 -10.19
CA ASP A 151 13.05 -24.33 -10.23
C ASP A 151 11.92 -24.37 -9.19
N GLU A 152 11.99 -23.51 -8.16
CA GLU A 152 10.90 -23.28 -7.20
C GLU A 152 9.91 -22.19 -7.68
N GLU A 153 10.05 -21.73 -8.93
CA GLU A 153 9.17 -20.77 -9.60
C GLU A 153 8.89 -19.46 -8.82
N PRO A 154 9.92 -18.78 -8.26
CA PRO A 154 9.72 -17.53 -7.54
C PRO A 154 9.21 -16.44 -8.47
N ARG A 155 8.28 -15.63 -7.97
CA ARG A 155 7.58 -14.64 -8.77
C ARG A 155 7.77 -13.24 -8.22
N ILE A 156 8.31 -12.35 -9.04
CA ILE A 156 8.37 -10.92 -8.73
C ILE A 156 6.98 -10.33 -9.00
N ILE A 157 6.37 -9.78 -7.96
CA ILE A 157 5.03 -9.16 -8.01
C ILE A 157 5.14 -7.74 -8.59
N GLY A 158 6.11 -6.97 -8.13
CA GLY A 158 6.34 -5.60 -8.58
C GLY A 158 7.36 -4.87 -7.71
N LYS A 159 7.80 -3.72 -8.19
CA LYS A 159 8.76 -2.85 -7.51
C LYS A 159 8.06 -2.02 -6.45
N ILE A 160 8.69 -1.89 -5.28
CA ILE A 160 8.25 -0.95 -4.27
C ILE A 160 8.64 0.45 -4.70
N ILE A 161 7.66 1.33 -4.87
CA ILE A 161 7.86 2.71 -5.33
C ILE A 161 7.71 3.75 -4.21
N ALA A 162 7.01 3.40 -3.12
CA ALA A 162 6.85 4.24 -1.94
C ALA A 162 6.40 3.40 -0.72
N ASN A 163 6.49 3.99 0.47
CA ASN A 163 5.94 3.47 1.71
C ASN A 163 5.42 4.61 2.59
N PHE A 164 4.49 4.31 3.48
CA PHE A 164 4.00 5.25 4.48
C PHE A 164 3.45 4.52 5.70
N MET A 165 3.49 5.19 6.85
CA MET A 165 2.78 4.73 8.04
C MET A 165 1.31 5.18 7.94
N PRO A 166 0.34 4.26 8.00
CA PRO A 166 -1.06 4.65 8.01
C PRO A 166 -1.42 5.35 9.31
N LEU A 167 -2.33 6.32 9.23
CA LEU A 167 -2.91 6.97 10.39
C LEU A 167 -3.97 6.05 11.01
N GLU A 168 -3.86 5.78 12.31
CA GLU A 168 -4.97 5.17 13.06
C GLU A 168 -6.16 6.15 13.05
N VAL A 169 -7.34 5.63 12.68
CA VAL A 169 -8.62 6.37 12.65
C VAL A 169 -9.47 5.96 13.84
#